data_AF-A0A928QMP5-F1
#
_entry.id   AF-A0A928QMP5-F1
#
_cell.length_a   1.000
_cell.length_b   1.000
_cell.length_c   1.000
_cell.angle_alpha   90.00
_cell.angle_beta   90.00
_cell.angle_gamma   90.00
#
_symmetry.space_group_name_H-M   'P 1'
#
loop_
_entity.id
_entity.type
_entity.pdbx_description
1 polymer ?
#
loop_
_entity_poly.entity_id
_entity_poly.type
_entity_poly.pdbx_seq_one_letter_code
_entity_poly.pdbx_strand_id
1 'polypeptide(L)'
;MIMFDVPVVLFFMKRTENTLKVLSGIAKVKPKKLYLISDGGRTPEEHEQVEKCRAAIDAAIDWECEVVRDYAQENVGILDRIGFGAKRVLEQEKSAIFLEDDNYPEETFFYYCKEMLEKYADNPDILWVCGTNYMEQYDSPYSYVFTKHTLPCGWASWGHKYPKVYDGYLKGLDDPVIRKKYRGFYENKALERQKVYLINSTKKSLDGGNHKTSWDHQMTFTLMANRMYGIAPKVNLIKNIGVDAETTHGGSFFRKCPTGGQSGSRTDAEM
;
A
#
# COMPACT_ATOMS: atom_id res chain seq x y z
N MET A 1 -0.15 -4.73 -28.65
CA MET A 1 0.02 -3.96 -27.39
C MET A 1 1.27 -4.47 -26.70
N ILE A 2 2.14 -3.58 -26.24
CA ILE A 2 3.27 -3.96 -25.39
C ILE A 2 2.70 -4.20 -23.99
N MET A 3 2.83 -5.42 -23.46
CA MET A 3 2.39 -5.74 -22.10
C MET A 3 3.23 -4.99 -21.07
N PHE A 4 2.61 -4.59 -19.96
CA PHE A 4 3.26 -3.86 -18.87
C PHE A 4 4.29 -4.75 -18.14
N ASP A 5 5.48 -4.22 -17.91
CA ASP A 5 6.70 -4.98 -17.55
C ASP A 5 7.17 -4.80 -16.10
N VAL A 6 6.53 -3.91 -15.32
CA VAL A 6 6.76 -3.86 -13.87
C VAL A 6 5.82 -4.86 -13.19
N PRO A 7 6.34 -5.80 -12.37
CA PRO A 7 5.51 -6.73 -11.61
C PRO A 7 4.46 -6.00 -10.76
N VAL A 8 3.24 -6.52 -10.76
CA VAL A 8 2.14 -6.03 -9.92
C VAL A 8 1.86 -7.06 -8.83
N VAL A 9 1.57 -6.60 -7.62
CA VAL A 9 1.25 -7.41 -6.45
C VAL A 9 -0.12 -7.02 -5.95
N LEU A 10 -0.98 -8.02 -5.76
CA LEU A 10 -2.30 -7.87 -5.17
C LEU A 10 -2.35 -8.60 -3.84
N PHE A 11 -2.50 -7.85 -2.75
CA PHE A 11 -2.77 -8.36 -1.41
C PHE A 11 -4.27 -8.47 -1.20
N PHE A 12 -4.76 -9.62 -0.74
CA PHE A 12 -6.18 -9.83 -0.49
C PHE A 12 -6.43 -10.93 0.53
N MET A 13 -7.69 -11.12 0.91
CA MET A 13 -8.11 -12.22 1.77
C MET A 13 -9.48 -12.74 1.31
N LYS A 14 -10.57 -12.13 1.80
CA LYS A 14 -11.94 -12.65 1.63
C LYS A 14 -12.92 -11.71 0.94
N ARG A 15 -12.54 -10.46 0.65
CA ARG A 15 -13.41 -9.46 0.02
C ARG A 15 -13.47 -9.67 -1.50
N THR A 16 -14.12 -10.75 -1.94
CA THR A 16 -14.12 -11.19 -3.34
C THR A 16 -14.52 -10.08 -4.31
N GLU A 17 -15.62 -9.38 -4.05
CA GLU A 17 -16.12 -8.33 -4.95
C GLU A 17 -15.15 -7.16 -5.07
N ASN A 18 -14.58 -6.68 -3.95
CA ASN A 18 -13.64 -5.57 -3.96
C ASN A 18 -12.34 -5.99 -4.64
N THR A 19 -11.86 -7.20 -4.36
CA THR A 19 -10.63 -7.73 -4.97
C THR A 19 -10.79 -7.87 -6.49
N LEU A 20 -11.93 -8.38 -6.98
CA LEU A 20 -12.23 -8.45 -8.41
C LEU A 20 -12.30 -7.05 -9.06
N LYS A 21 -12.84 -6.05 -8.36
CA LYS A 21 -12.84 -4.66 -8.84
C LYS A 21 -11.41 -4.13 -8.97
N VAL A 22 -10.55 -4.35 -7.97
CA VAL A 22 -9.13 -3.95 -8.05
C VAL A 22 -8.41 -4.69 -9.19
N LEU A 23 -8.63 -6.00 -9.31
CA LEU A 23 -8.08 -6.82 -10.39
C LEU A 23 -8.52 -6.32 -11.77
N SER A 24 -9.76 -5.86 -11.92
CA SER A 24 -10.22 -5.26 -13.18
C SER A 24 -9.43 -4.00 -13.57
N GLY A 25 -8.97 -3.22 -12.58
CA GLY A 25 -8.07 -2.08 -12.81
C GLY A 25 -6.68 -2.52 -13.25
N ILE A 26 -6.15 -3.59 -12.65
CA ILE A 26 -4.88 -4.22 -13.05
C ILE A 26 -4.97 -4.79 -14.47
N ALA A 27 -6.09 -5.43 -14.82
CA ALA A 27 -6.32 -6.04 -16.12
C ALA A 27 -6.30 -5.03 -17.29
N LYS A 28 -6.47 -3.73 -17.02
CA LYS A 28 -6.33 -2.67 -18.05
C LYS A 28 -4.91 -2.61 -18.62
N VAL A 29 -3.88 -2.83 -17.79
CA VAL A 29 -2.47 -2.78 -18.22
C VAL A 29 -1.88 -4.15 -18.55
N LYS A 30 -2.60 -5.24 -18.22
CA LYS A 30 -2.20 -6.63 -18.51
C LYS A 30 -0.73 -6.88 -18.15
N PRO A 31 -0.35 -6.79 -16.85
CA PRO A 31 1.04 -6.97 -16.45
C PRO A 31 1.53 -8.35 -16.86
N LYS A 32 2.79 -8.43 -17.29
CA LYS A 32 3.47 -9.70 -17.64
C LYS A 32 3.60 -10.63 -16.44
N LYS A 33 3.67 -10.07 -15.23
CA LYS A 33 3.83 -10.82 -13.99
C LYS A 33 2.94 -10.25 -12.89
N LEU A 34 2.18 -11.13 -12.26
CA LEU A 34 1.26 -10.80 -11.17
C LEU A 34 1.56 -11.70 -9.96
N TYR A 35 1.79 -11.08 -8.81
CA TYR A 35 1.86 -11.76 -7.54
C TYR A 35 0.50 -11.68 -6.85
N LEU A 36 -0.06 -12.83 -6.49
CA LEU A 36 -1.27 -12.95 -5.71
C LEU A 36 -0.89 -13.39 -4.29
N ILE A 37 -1.00 -12.47 -3.34
CA ILE A 37 -0.62 -12.69 -1.94
C ILE A 37 -1.88 -12.69 -1.09
N SER A 38 -2.33 -13.88 -0.70
CA SER A 38 -3.58 -14.09 0.04
C SER A 38 -3.31 -14.55 1.47
N ASP A 39 -3.93 -13.92 2.47
CA ASP A 39 -3.93 -14.45 3.86
C ASP A 39 -4.92 -15.62 4.01
N GLY A 40 -4.79 -16.39 5.08
CA GLY A 40 -5.74 -17.44 5.45
C GLY A 40 -6.94 -16.93 6.26
N GLY A 41 -7.99 -17.75 6.32
CA GLY A 41 -9.15 -17.53 7.19
C GLY A 41 -8.79 -17.72 8.68
N ARG A 42 -9.60 -17.15 9.57
CA ARG A 42 -9.49 -17.30 11.03
C ARG A 42 -10.49 -18.30 11.59
N THR A 43 -11.55 -18.57 10.84
CA THR A 43 -12.62 -19.53 11.16
C THR A 43 -12.91 -20.38 9.93
N PRO A 44 -13.53 -21.56 10.08
CA PRO A 44 -13.93 -22.40 8.95
C PRO A 44 -14.72 -21.64 7.88
N GLU A 45 -15.60 -20.73 8.27
CA GLU A 45 -16.39 -19.89 7.36
C GLU A 45 -15.49 -18.90 6.60
N GLU A 46 -14.54 -18.26 7.28
CA GLU A 46 -13.57 -17.40 6.60
C GLU A 46 -12.67 -18.18 5.64
N HIS A 47 -12.28 -19.42 5.96
CA HIS A 47 -11.51 -20.27 5.03
C HIS A 47 -12.32 -20.53 3.76
N GLU A 48 -13.61 -20.86 3.88
CA GLU A 48 -14.47 -21.06 2.71
C GLU A 48 -14.58 -19.77 1.86
N GLN A 49 -14.72 -18.62 2.50
CA GLN A 49 -14.75 -17.32 1.81
C GLN A 49 -13.43 -17.02 1.10
N VAL A 50 -12.29 -17.29 1.75
CA VAL A 50 -10.95 -17.10 1.18
C VAL A 50 -10.74 -18.01 -0.03
N GLU A 51 -11.11 -19.28 0.05
CA GLU A 51 -10.96 -20.21 -1.09
C GLU A 51 -11.85 -19.81 -2.27
N LYS A 52 -13.09 -19.39 -2.01
CA LYS A 52 -13.96 -18.82 -3.05
C LYS A 52 -13.35 -17.57 -3.68
N CYS A 53 -12.78 -16.68 -2.87
CA CYS A 53 -12.11 -15.47 -3.32
C CYS A 53 -10.91 -15.78 -4.23
N ARG A 54 -10.01 -16.67 -3.78
CA ARG A 54 -8.85 -17.15 -4.55
C ARG A 54 -9.26 -17.73 -5.90
N ALA A 55 -10.23 -18.65 -5.90
CA ALA A 55 -10.72 -19.28 -7.13
C ALA A 55 -11.32 -18.26 -8.11
N ALA A 56 -12.09 -17.28 -7.61
CA ALA A 56 -12.69 -16.25 -8.45
C ALA A 56 -11.62 -15.33 -9.08
N ILE A 57 -10.59 -14.96 -8.34
CA ILE A 57 -9.47 -14.14 -8.82
C ILE A 57 -8.67 -14.89 -9.88
N ASP A 58 -8.35 -16.16 -9.61
CA ASP A 58 -7.62 -17.01 -10.57
C ASP A 58 -8.40 -17.18 -11.89
N ALA A 59 -9.71 -17.37 -11.82
CA ALA A 59 -10.57 -17.49 -13.00
C ALA A 59 -10.74 -16.18 -13.78
N ALA A 60 -10.54 -15.03 -13.14
CA ALA A 60 -10.70 -13.72 -13.76
C ALA A 60 -9.44 -13.23 -14.51
N ILE A 61 -8.31 -13.93 -14.40
CA ILE A 61 -7.09 -13.61 -15.12
C ILE A 61 -7.17 -14.25 -16.52
N ASP A 62 -7.53 -13.44 -17.51
CA ASP A 62 -7.79 -13.86 -18.90
C ASP A 62 -6.73 -13.39 -19.91
N TRP A 63 -5.60 -12.87 -19.43
CA TRP A 63 -4.47 -12.42 -20.26
C TRP A 63 -3.21 -13.24 -20.00
N GLU A 64 -2.29 -13.25 -20.97
CA GLU A 64 -0.98 -13.88 -20.82
C GLU A 64 -0.25 -13.27 -19.61
N CYS A 65 0.04 -14.06 -18.59
CA CYS A 65 0.56 -13.55 -17.33
C CYS A 65 1.30 -14.66 -16.57
N GLU A 66 2.52 -14.38 -16.12
CA GLU A 66 3.16 -15.20 -15.09
C GLU A 66 2.50 -14.90 -13.74
N VAL A 67 1.73 -15.86 -13.21
CA VAL A 67 1.04 -15.70 -11.92
C VAL A 67 1.79 -16.45 -10.82
N VAL A 68 2.33 -15.71 -9.86
CA VAL A 68 2.98 -16.25 -8.66
C VAL A 68 1.99 -16.18 -7.50
N ARG A 69 1.69 -17.33 -6.88
CA ARG A 69 0.73 -17.45 -5.78
C ARG A 69 1.47 -17.67 -4.46
N ASP A 70 1.27 -16.78 -3.51
CA ASP A 70 1.64 -16.96 -2.11
C ASP A 70 0.33 -16.97 -1.33
N TYR A 71 -0.18 -18.16 -1.01
CA TYR A 71 -1.45 -18.35 -0.30
C TYR A 71 -1.16 -18.98 1.07
N ALA A 72 -1.43 -18.22 2.13
CA ALA A 72 -1.30 -18.75 3.49
C ALA A 72 -2.44 -19.73 3.80
N GLN A 73 -2.10 -20.84 4.46
CA GLN A 73 -3.10 -21.82 4.91
C GLN A 73 -3.93 -21.25 6.06
N GLU A 74 -3.24 -20.63 7.03
CA GLU A 74 -3.82 -20.02 8.22
C GLU A 74 -3.72 -18.50 8.18
N ASN A 75 -4.54 -17.81 8.97
CA ASN A 75 -4.41 -16.37 9.15
C ASN A 75 -3.12 -16.01 9.88
N VAL A 76 -2.11 -15.51 9.15
CA VAL A 76 -0.81 -15.09 9.70
C VAL A 76 -0.74 -13.58 9.96
N GLY A 77 -1.62 -12.79 9.34
CA GLY A 77 -1.84 -11.38 9.68
C GLY A 77 -1.06 -10.38 8.82
N ILE A 78 -1.41 -9.10 8.99
CA ILE A 78 -1.10 -8.01 8.07
C ILE A 78 0.41 -7.78 7.90
N LEU A 79 1.18 -7.77 9.00
CA LEU A 79 2.62 -7.55 8.93
C LEU A 79 3.34 -8.61 8.09
N ASP A 80 2.98 -9.90 8.23
CA ASP A 80 3.57 -10.95 7.40
C ASP A 80 3.13 -10.82 5.94
N ARG A 81 1.82 -10.66 5.71
CA ARG A 81 1.29 -10.67 4.34
C ARG A 81 1.69 -9.45 3.53
N ILE A 82 1.64 -8.26 4.12
CA ILE A 82 1.89 -7.00 3.40
C ILE A 82 3.35 -6.58 3.57
N GLY A 83 3.80 -6.34 4.80
CA GLY A 83 5.16 -5.85 5.06
C GLY A 83 6.24 -6.82 4.61
N PHE A 84 6.22 -8.05 5.17
CA PHE A 84 7.19 -9.07 4.79
C PHE A 84 6.89 -9.69 3.42
N GLY A 85 5.62 -9.79 3.00
CA GLY A 85 5.25 -10.22 1.66
C GLY A 85 5.84 -9.30 0.59
N ALA A 86 5.72 -7.97 0.76
CA ALA A 86 6.37 -7.02 -0.14
C ALA A 86 7.89 -7.14 -0.13
N LYS A 87 8.50 -7.34 1.05
CA LYS A 87 9.95 -7.59 1.17
C LYS A 87 10.36 -8.84 0.37
N ARG A 88 9.63 -9.95 0.50
CA ARG A 88 9.90 -11.21 -0.22
C ARG A 88 9.80 -11.02 -1.74
N VAL A 89 8.81 -10.27 -2.23
CA VAL A 89 8.70 -9.94 -3.67
C VAL A 89 9.88 -9.09 -4.12
N LEU A 90 10.23 -8.05 -3.37
CA LEU A 90 11.32 -7.13 -3.72
C LEU A 90 12.71 -7.75 -3.58
N GLU A 91 12.86 -8.85 -2.86
CA GLU A 91 14.09 -9.66 -2.88
C GLU A 91 14.28 -10.43 -4.20
N GLN A 92 13.20 -10.64 -4.95
CA GLN A 92 13.21 -11.36 -6.24
C GLN A 92 13.13 -10.40 -7.44
N GLU A 93 12.52 -9.23 -7.25
CA GLU A 93 12.20 -8.29 -8.32
C GLU A 93 13.00 -6.99 -8.21
N LYS A 94 13.38 -6.40 -9.36
CA LYS A 94 14.07 -5.09 -9.39
C LYS A 94 13.21 -3.98 -8.78
N SER A 95 11.90 -4.06 -8.98
CA SER A 95 10.89 -3.15 -8.47
C SER A 95 9.52 -3.81 -8.63
N ALA A 96 8.54 -3.39 -7.85
CA ALA A 96 7.16 -3.86 -7.98
C ALA A 96 6.16 -2.79 -7.55
N ILE A 97 4.92 -2.93 -8.04
CA ILE A 97 3.76 -2.13 -7.68
C ILE A 97 2.86 -2.98 -6.78
N PHE A 98 2.34 -2.38 -5.72
CA PHE A 98 1.60 -3.05 -4.65
C PHE A 98 0.22 -2.42 -4.47
N LEU A 99 -0.80 -3.27 -4.47
CA LEU A 99 -2.20 -2.93 -4.29
C LEU A 99 -2.83 -3.86 -3.24
N GLU A 100 -3.69 -3.30 -2.40
CA GLU A 100 -4.58 -4.07 -1.52
C GLU A 100 -5.96 -4.23 -2.19
N ASP A 101 -6.80 -5.11 -1.66
CA ASP A 101 -8.15 -5.43 -2.14
C ASP A 101 -9.15 -4.26 -2.10
N ASP A 102 -8.75 -3.10 -1.56
CA ASP A 102 -9.52 -1.86 -1.61
C ASP A 102 -8.83 -0.70 -2.34
N ASN A 103 -7.72 -0.95 -3.04
CA ASN A 103 -6.95 0.05 -3.76
C ASN A 103 -7.33 0.03 -5.26
N TYR A 104 -8.45 0.61 -5.68
CA TYR A 104 -8.82 0.61 -7.11
C TYR A 104 -7.89 1.54 -7.91
N PRO A 105 -7.10 1.02 -8.89
CA PRO A 105 -6.15 1.83 -9.62
C PRO A 105 -6.75 2.41 -10.90
N GLU A 106 -6.43 3.66 -11.19
CA GLU A 106 -6.53 4.21 -12.55
C GLU A 106 -5.37 3.70 -13.41
N GLU A 107 -5.57 3.62 -14.72
CA GLU A 107 -4.53 3.12 -15.64
C GLU A 107 -3.24 3.97 -15.54
N THR A 108 -3.37 5.28 -15.33
CA THR A 108 -2.26 6.21 -15.16
C THR A 108 -1.40 5.93 -13.92
N PHE A 109 -1.93 5.25 -12.90
CA PHE A 109 -1.16 4.88 -11.71
C PHE A 109 0.04 3.99 -12.07
N PHE A 110 -0.17 3.00 -12.93
CA PHE A 110 0.88 2.05 -13.30
C PHE A 110 2.04 2.72 -14.05
N TYR A 111 1.71 3.56 -15.02
CA TYR A 111 2.72 4.30 -15.80
C TYR A 111 3.43 5.36 -14.96
N TYR A 112 2.71 6.03 -14.05
CA TYR A 112 3.33 6.91 -13.06
C TYR A 112 4.33 6.16 -12.17
N CYS A 113 3.95 5.01 -11.63
CA CYS A 113 4.85 4.19 -10.83
C CYS A 113 6.08 3.76 -11.62
N LYS A 114 5.89 3.28 -12.86
CA LYS A 114 7.00 2.91 -13.75
C LYS A 114 7.98 4.08 -13.95
N GLU A 115 7.48 5.25 -14.30
CA GLU A 115 8.31 6.44 -14.51
C GLU A 115 9.09 6.82 -13.24
N MET A 116 8.44 6.83 -12.08
CA MET A 116 9.10 7.18 -10.81
C MET A 116 10.13 6.14 -10.39
N LEU A 117 9.84 4.84 -10.60
CA LEU A 117 10.77 3.75 -10.34
C LEU A 117 12.03 3.86 -11.20
N GLU A 118 11.89 4.20 -12.48
CA GLU A 118 13.02 4.42 -13.39
C GLU A 118 13.80 5.69 -13.01
N LYS A 119 13.11 6.82 -12.85
CA LYS A 119 13.71 8.13 -12.60
C LYS A 119 14.49 8.22 -11.30
N TYR A 120 14.03 7.53 -10.25
CA TYR A 120 14.61 7.61 -8.91
C TYR A 120 15.32 6.32 -8.48
N ALA A 121 15.62 5.40 -9.41
CA ALA A 121 16.29 4.13 -9.13
C ALA A 121 17.58 4.29 -8.30
N ASP A 122 18.40 5.29 -8.63
CA ASP A 122 19.71 5.50 -7.99
C ASP A 122 19.70 6.58 -6.89
N ASN A 123 18.56 7.25 -6.66
CA ASN A 123 18.48 8.27 -5.61
C ASN A 123 18.40 7.60 -4.22
N PRO A 124 19.38 7.81 -3.32
CA PRO A 124 19.41 7.13 -2.02
C PRO A 124 18.37 7.67 -1.03
N ASP A 125 17.83 8.86 -1.26
CA ASP A 125 16.90 9.52 -0.36
C ASP A 125 15.44 9.14 -0.64
N ILE A 126 15.15 8.45 -1.75
CA ILE A 126 13.79 8.05 -2.14
C ILE A 126 13.59 6.55 -1.97
N LEU A 127 12.55 6.18 -1.22
CA LEU A 127 12.21 4.78 -0.94
C LEU A 127 10.80 4.39 -1.39
N TRP A 128 9.90 5.34 -1.57
CA TRP A 128 8.47 5.05 -1.61
C TRP A 128 7.75 5.85 -2.70
N VAL A 129 7.03 5.19 -3.60
CA VAL A 129 6.16 5.88 -4.58
C VAL A 129 4.72 5.67 -4.14
N CYS A 130 3.99 6.74 -3.83
CA CYS A 130 2.60 6.69 -3.40
C CYS A 130 1.65 6.76 -4.61
N GLY A 131 0.49 6.10 -4.54
CA GLY A 131 -0.60 6.26 -5.52
C GLY A 131 -1.63 7.32 -5.13
N THR A 132 -1.61 7.78 -3.88
CA THR A 132 -2.56 8.75 -3.34
C THR A 132 -1.89 10.03 -2.87
N ASN A 133 -2.69 11.07 -2.79
CA ASN A 133 -2.43 12.36 -2.19
C ASN A 133 -3.66 12.82 -1.38
N TYR A 134 -3.53 12.83 -0.05
CA TYR A 134 -4.64 13.19 0.85
C TYR A 134 -4.96 14.68 0.90
N MET A 135 -4.17 15.53 0.23
CA MET A 135 -4.58 16.91 -0.03
C MET A 135 -5.58 17.03 -1.18
N GLU A 136 -5.90 15.90 -1.85
CA GLU A 136 -6.71 15.76 -3.08
C GLU A 136 -6.12 16.50 -4.29
N GLN A 137 -5.89 17.80 -4.14
CA GLN A 137 -5.19 18.65 -5.08
C GLN A 137 -4.18 19.51 -4.32
N TYR A 138 -2.93 19.47 -4.78
CA TYR A 138 -1.88 20.34 -4.27
C TYR A 138 -1.51 21.39 -5.30
N ASP A 139 -1.51 22.66 -4.88
CA ASP A 139 -1.10 23.76 -5.75
C ASP A 139 0.41 23.73 -5.95
N SER A 140 0.82 23.13 -7.06
CA SER A 140 2.21 22.96 -7.47
C SER A 140 2.27 22.98 -9.00
N PRO A 141 3.32 23.58 -9.58
CA PRO A 141 3.57 23.51 -11.02
C PRO A 141 4.04 22.11 -11.46
N TYR A 142 4.35 21.21 -10.53
CA TYR A 142 4.86 19.87 -10.79
C TYR A 142 3.76 18.80 -10.70
N SER A 143 3.90 17.71 -11.46
CA SER A 143 2.96 16.58 -11.47
C SER A 143 3.03 15.68 -10.23
N TYR A 144 4.05 15.85 -9.39
CA TYR A 144 4.25 15.15 -8.12
C TYR A 144 5.09 15.98 -7.15
N VAL A 145 5.13 15.58 -5.89
CA VAL A 145 5.93 16.21 -4.83
C VAL A 145 6.63 15.16 -3.97
N PHE A 146 7.74 15.53 -3.34
CA PHE A 146 8.33 14.69 -2.30
C PHE A 146 7.53 14.80 -1.01
N THR A 147 7.38 13.69 -0.31
CA THR A 147 6.59 13.61 0.91
C THR A 147 7.31 12.85 2.01
N LYS A 148 7.05 13.24 3.26
CA LYS A 148 7.48 12.50 4.46
C LYS A 148 6.43 11.48 4.91
N HIS A 149 5.34 11.31 4.15
CA HIS A 149 4.21 10.45 4.49
C HIS A 149 4.19 9.19 3.63
N THR A 150 3.73 8.08 4.21
CA THR A 150 3.62 6.80 3.51
C THR A 150 2.46 6.74 2.53
N LEU A 151 1.29 7.31 2.86
CA LEU A 151 0.10 7.33 1.98
C LEU A 151 -0.16 5.94 1.32
N PRO A 152 -0.43 4.90 2.12
CA PRO A 152 -0.20 3.49 1.75
C PRO A 152 -1.15 2.93 0.68
N CYS A 153 -2.16 3.69 0.24
CA CYS A 153 -3.16 3.22 -0.69
C CYS A 153 -2.58 3.23 -2.11
N GLY A 154 -2.18 2.05 -2.59
CA GLY A 154 -1.38 1.83 -3.79
C GLY A 154 0.03 2.43 -3.68
N TRP A 155 1.05 1.63 -3.95
CA TRP A 155 2.43 2.11 -3.86
C TRP A 155 3.41 1.28 -4.69
N ALA A 156 4.63 1.77 -4.84
CA ALA A 156 5.72 1.03 -5.49
C ALA A 156 7.06 1.28 -4.80
N SER A 157 7.98 0.32 -4.92
CA SER A 157 9.34 0.44 -4.41
C SER A 157 10.33 -0.45 -5.17
N TRP A 158 11.60 -0.38 -4.75
CA TRP A 158 12.74 -1.00 -5.41
C TRP A 158 13.31 -2.18 -4.62
N GLY A 159 13.72 -3.22 -5.35
CA GLY A 159 14.31 -4.43 -4.79
C GLY A 159 15.68 -4.23 -4.16
N HIS A 160 16.49 -3.32 -4.69
CA HIS A 160 17.80 -3.02 -4.12
C HIS A 160 17.75 -2.01 -2.95
N LYS A 161 16.57 -1.45 -2.63
CA LYS A 161 16.39 -0.47 -1.55
C LYS A 161 15.54 -1.01 -0.41
N TYR A 162 14.29 -1.39 -0.69
CA TYR A 162 13.30 -1.72 0.34
C TYR A 162 13.76 -2.83 1.30
N PRO A 163 14.25 -4.00 0.81
CA PRO A 163 14.67 -5.07 1.70
C PRO A 163 15.85 -4.72 2.61
N LYS A 164 16.66 -3.71 2.24
CA LYS A 164 17.82 -3.28 3.03
C LYS A 164 17.44 -2.44 4.25
N VAL A 165 16.31 -1.73 4.18
CA VAL A 165 15.96 -0.71 5.18
C VAL A 165 14.65 -0.98 5.90
N TYR A 166 13.74 -1.78 5.31
CA TYR A 166 12.46 -2.08 5.94
C TYR A 166 12.64 -2.84 7.25
N ASP A 167 12.19 -2.23 8.35
CA ASP A 167 12.24 -2.80 9.70
C ASP A 167 10.85 -3.12 10.22
N GLY A 168 10.31 -4.26 9.78
CA GLY A 168 8.99 -4.76 10.18
C GLY A 168 8.86 -5.12 11.66
N TYR A 169 9.98 -5.28 12.38
CA TYR A 169 9.98 -5.58 13.82
C TYR A 169 10.38 -4.39 14.68
N LEU A 170 10.66 -3.24 14.07
CA LEU A 170 11.07 -2.01 14.75
C LEU A 170 12.31 -2.22 15.66
N LYS A 171 13.21 -3.14 15.29
CA LYS A 171 14.43 -3.46 16.05
C LYS A 171 15.37 -2.25 16.14
N GLY A 172 15.33 -1.35 15.17
CA GLY A 172 16.08 -0.10 15.22
C GLY A 172 15.73 0.77 16.43
N LEU A 173 14.56 0.60 17.06
CA LEU A 173 14.23 1.33 18.30
C LEU A 173 15.03 0.87 19.52
N ASP A 174 15.63 -0.31 19.46
CA ASP A 174 16.49 -0.85 20.52
C ASP A 174 17.88 -0.17 20.50
N ASP A 175 18.26 0.47 19.38
CA ASP A 175 19.47 1.28 19.24
C ASP A 175 19.23 2.73 19.73
N PRO A 176 19.93 3.21 20.78
CA PRO A 176 19.79 4.58 21.28
C PRO A 176 20.08 5.67 20.25
N VAL A 177 21.01 5.43 19.31
CA VAL A 177 21.37 6.36 18.24
C VAL A 177 20.20 6.52 17.28
N ILE A 178 19.63 5.41 16.81
CA ILE A 178 18.45 5.44 15.94
C ILE A 178 17.26 6.06 16.65
N ARG A 179 17.01 5.70 17.92
CA ARG A 179 15.93 6.25 18.74
C ARG A 179 16.03 7.77 18.93
N LYS A 180 17.23 8.34 18.89
CA LYS A 180 17.43 9.80 18.86
C LYS A 180 17.29 10.36 17.43
N LYS A 181 17.82 9.66 16.43
CA LYS A 181 17.89 10.10 15.01
C LYS A 181 16.54 10.18 14.32
N TYR A 182 15.61 9.27 14.60
CA TYR A 182 14.32 9.22 13.88
C TYR A 182 13.36 10.37 14.29
N ARG A 183 13.68 11.10 15.37
CA ARG A 183 13.03 12.37 15.75
C ARG A 183 13.61 13.53 14.95
N GLY A 184 12.87 14.64 14.82
CA GLY A 184 13.25 15.76 13.98
C GLY A 184 13.11 15.47 12.47
N PHE A 185 12.31 14.47 12.11
CA PHE A 185 12.00 14.18 10.70
C PHE A 185 10.87 15.08 10.20
N TYR A 186 9.84 15.28 11.03
CA TYR A 186 8.74 16.20 10.73
C TYR A 186 8.98 17.59 11.34
N GLU A 187 8.61 18.62 10.57
CA GLU A 187 8.64 20.01 11.03
C GLU A 187 7.54 20.26 12.08
N ASN A 188 6.33 19.77 11.81
CA ASN A 188 5.22 19.85 12.74
C ASN A 188 5.45 18.89 13.93
N LYS A 189 5.69 19.46 15.12
CA LYS A 189 5.97 18.68 16.34
C LYS A 189 4.78 17.93 16.90
N ALA A 190 3.54 18.37 16.66
CA ALA A 190 2.36 17.63 17.08
C ALA A 190 2.19 16.35 16.24
N LEU A 191 2.36 16.47 14.92
CA LEU A 191 2.37 15.33 14.00
C LEU A 191 3.50 14.35 14.34
N GLU A 192 4.71 14.86 14.59
CA GLU A 192 5.85 14.02 14.98
C GLU A 192 5.55 13.21 16.26
N ARG A 193 4.99 13.87 17.29
CA ARG A 193 4.60 13.19 18.53
C ARG A 193 3.57 12.10 18.28
N GLN A 194 2.57 12.34 17.43
CA GLN A 194 1.57 11.34 17.06
C GLN A 194 2.23 10.12 16.39
N LYS A 195 3.09 10.33 15.38
CA LYS A 195 3.79 9.23 14.70
C LYS A 195 4.69 8.44 15.63
N VAL A 196 5.46 9.13 16.48
CA VAL A 196 6.31 8.50 17.49
C VAL A 196 5.49 7.68 18.49
N TYR A 197 4.32 8.17 18.91
CA TYR A 197 3.42 7.42 19.79
C TYR A 197 2.94 6.12 19.14
N LEU A 198 2.45 6.19 17.90
CA LEU A 198 1.96 5.04 17.14
C LEU A 198 3.05 3.98 16.92
N ILE A 199 4.25 4.42 16.52
CA ILE A 199 5.42 3.54 16.37
C ILE A 199 5.78 2.83 17.68
N ASN A 200 5.85 3.57 18.79
CA ASN A 200 6.17 2.96 20.09
C ASN A 200 5.06 2.01 20.58
N SER A 201 3.79 2.32 20.27
CA SER A 201 2.66 1.44 20.57
C SER A 201 2.77 0.12 19.79
N THR A 202 3.07 0.20 18.49
CA THR A 202 3.33 -0.99 17.65
C THR A 202 4.53 -1.79 18.18
N LYS A 203 5.64 -1.16 18.56
CA LYS A 203 6.79 -1.87 19.17
C LYS A 203 6.38 -2.63 20.42
N LYS A 204 5.65 -2.01 21.35
CA LYS A 204 5.14 -2.70 22.55
C LYS A 204 4.24 -3.88 22.20
N SER A 205 3.39 -3.74 21.19
CA SER A 205 2.53 -4.83 20.71
C SER A 205 3.35 -6.00 20.14
N LEU A 206 4.39 -5.70 19.36
CA LEU A 206 5.30 -6.70 18.80
C LEU A 206 6.11 -7.41 19.89
N ASP A 207 6.62 -6.66 20.87
CA ASP A 207 7.36 -7.22 22.01
C ASP A 207 6.47 -8.12 22.89
N GLY A 208 5.16 -7.84 22.92
CA GLY A 208 4.15 -8.71 23.54
C GLY A 208 3.73 -9.91 22.69
N GLY A 209 4.37 -10.16 21.54
CA GLY A 209 4.09 -11.30 20.66
C GLY A 209 2.95 -11.10 19.66
N ASN A 210 2.37 -9.90 19.57
CA ASN A 210 1.31 -9.62 18.61
C ASN A 210 1.90 -9.20 17.26
N HIS A 211 2.14 -10.20 16.40
CA HIS A 211 2.68 -10.02 15.05
C HIS A 211 1.62 -9.87 13.96
N LYS A 212 0.33 -9.89 14.30
CA LYS A 212 -0.78 -9.73 13.34
C LYS A 212 -1.12 -8.27 13.04
N THR A 213 -0.31 -7.33 13.52
CA THR A 213 -0.64 -5.90 13.54
C THR A 213 -0.26 -5.19 12.25
N SER A 214 -0.62 -3.89 12.19
CA SER A 214 -0.23 -2.84 11.24
C SER A 214 1.13 -3.09 10.55
N TRP A 215 1.26 -2.62 9.30
CA TRP A 215 2.53 -2.55 8.56
C TRP A 215 2.95 -1.09 8.27
N ASP A 216 2.00 -0.16 8.35
CA ASP A 216 2.13 1.26 8.01
C ASP A 216 2.93 2.04 9.06
N HIS A 217 2.83 1.67 10.34
CA HIS A 217 3.66 2.25 11.40
C HIS A 217 5.14 1.86 11.23
N GLN A 218 5.41 0.62 10.83
CA GLN A 218 6.75 0.11 10.52
C GLN A 218 7.34 0.79 9.29
N MET A 219 6.53 1.00 8.26
CA MET A 219 6.97 1.76 7.09
C MET A 219 7.25 3.23 7.43
N THR A 220 6.41 3.84 8.27
CA THR A 220 6.64 5.21 8.78
C THR A 220 7.96 5.28 9.56
N PHE A 221 8.21 4.33 10.46
CA PHE A 221 9.48 4.24 11.17
C PHE A 221 10.66 4.08 10.21
N THR A 222 10.53 3.22 9.20
CA THR A 222 11.57 2.98 8.19
C THR A 222 11.97 4.29 7.48
N LEU A 223 10.99 5.10 7.04
CA LEU A 223 11.27 6.41 6.45
C LEU A 223 11.96 7.36 7.45
N MET A 224 11.45 7.43 8.68
CA MET A 224 11.99 8.32 9.73
C MET A 224 13.44 7.97 10.14
N ALA A 225 13.72 6.69 10.39
CA ALA A 225 15.03 6.22 10.86
C ALA A 225 16.13 6.40 9.80
N ASN A 226 15.76 6.26 8.53
CA ASN A 226 16.67 6.39 7.39
C ASN A 226 16.66 7.80 6.77
N ARG A 227 15.78 8.69 7.23
CA ARG A 227 15.55 10.04 6.66
C ARG A 227 15.22 10.02 5.16
N MET A 228 14.49 8.99 4.74
CA MET A 228 14.08 8.81 3.34
C MET A 228 12.68 9.39 3.09
N TYR A 229 12.40 9.73 1.84
CA TYR A 229 11.17 10.35 1.40
C TYR A 229 10.38 9.42 0.47
N GLY A 230 9.09 9.71 0.38
CA GLY A 230 8.22 9.21 -0.67
C GLY A 230 8.00 10.23 -1.78
N ILE A 231 7.34 9.78 -2.85
CA ILE A 231 6.87 10.60 -3.97
C ILE A 231 5.35 10.49 -4.03
N ALA A 232 4.64 11.60 -3.86
CA ALA A 232 3.19 11.65 -3.95
C ALA A 232 2.76 12.36 -5.25
N PRO A 233 1.79 11.79 -6.01
CA PRO A 233 1.28 12.43 -7.20
C PRO A 233 0.53 13.72 -6.84
N LYS A 234 0.41 14.65 -7.77
CA LYS A 234 -0.36 15.89 -7.58
C LYS A 234 -1.84 15.62 -7.31
N VAL A 235 -2.37 14.55 -7.90
CA VAL A 235 -3.76 14.10 -7.77
C VAL A 235 -3.82 12.62 -7.39
N ASN A 236 -4.93 12.16 -6.82
CA ASN A 236 -5.13 10.74 -6.54
C ASN A 236 -5.17 9.93 -7.84
N LEU A 237 -4.34 8.88 -7.92
CA LEU A 237 -4.34 7.88 -9.00
C LEU A 237 -4.93 6.53 -8.56
N ILE A 238 -5.27 6.44 -7.28
CA ILE A 238 -5.96 5.32 -6.65
C ILE A 238 -7.23 5.85 -6.00
N LYS A 239 -8.33 5.10 -6.15
CA LYS A 239 -9.55 5.28 -5.38
C LYS A 239 -9.63 4.21 -4.30
N ASN A 240 -9.75 4.62 -3.03
CA ASN A 240 -10.03 3.67 -1.96
C ASN A 240 -11.51 3.26 -2.05
N ILE A 241 -11.77 1.98 -2.36
CA ILE A 241 -13.12 1.42 -2.45
C ILE A 241 -13.49 0.60 -1.21
N GLY A 242 -12.71 0.73 -0.15
CA GLY A 242 -12.78 -0.12 1.01
C GLY A 242 -13.79 0.32 2.04
N VAL A 243 -14.33 1.55 2.01
CA VAL A 243 -15.27 2.03 3.04
C VAL A 243 -16.63 1.33 2.89
N ASP A 244 -16.74 0.17 3.53
CA ASP A 244 -17.93 -0.67 3.62
C ASP A 244 -18.06 -1.30 5.02
N ALA A 245 -19.14 -2.08 5.23
CA ALA A 245 -19.44 -2.73 6.50
C ALA A 245 -18.43 -3.82 6.91
N GLU A 246 -17.54 -4.24 6.00
CA GLU A 246 -16.58 -5.32 6.22
C GLU A 246 -15.17 -4.81 6.57
N THR A 247 -15.00 -3.49 6.73
CA THR A 247 -13.71 -2.87 7.04
C THR A 247 -13.18 -3.21 8.42
N THR A 248 -11.93 -3.70 8.46
CA THR A 248 -11.20 -3.90 9.74
C THR A 248 -10.48 -2.62 10.20
N HIS A 249 -10.13 -1.71 9.27
CA HIS A 249 -9.36 -0.48 9.55
C HIS A 249 -9.92 0.79 8.87
N GLY A 250 -11.12 0.73 8.29
CA GLY A 250 -11.83 1.89 7.75
C GLY A 250 -12.59 2.62 8.86
N GLY A 251 -12.41 3.93 8.99
CA GLY A 251 -13.22 4.73 9.91
C GLY A 251 -14.70 4.57 9.58
N SER A 252 -15.52 4.29 10.61
CA SER A 252 -16.95 3.94 10.51
C SER A 252 -17.88 5.08 10.06
N PHE A 253 -17.40 6.05 9.28
CA PHE A 253 -18.17 7.23 8.90
C PHE A 253 -18.13 7.47 7.39
N PHE A 254 -19.18 7.01 6.72
CA PHE A 254 -19.51 7.19 5.29
C PHE A 254 -19.43 8.65 4.77
N ARG A 255 -19.32 9.66 5.63
CA ARG A 255 -19.46 11.08 5.24
C ARG A 255 -18.17 11.86 5.00
N LYS A 256 -16.99 11.27 5.24
CA LYS A 256 -15.70 11.97 5.04
C LYS A 256 -14.59 11.03 4.54
N CYS A 257 -14.87 10.24 3.51
CA CYS A 257 -13.80 9.61 2.74
C CYS A 257 -13.33 10.61 1.65
N PRO A 258 -12.09 11.12 1.66
CA PRO A 258 -11.56 12.09 0.70
C PRO A 258 -11.43 11.55 -0.75
N THR A 259 -11.96 10.37 -1.04
CA THR A 259 -11.84 9.70 -2.36
C THR A 259 -13.17 9.65 -3.12
N GLY A 260 -14.24 10.22 -2.56
CA GLY A 260 -15.52 10.36 -3.23
C GLY A 260 -15.55 11.61 -4.10
N GLY A 261 -15.22 11.48 -5.39
CA GLY A 261 -15.48 12.53 -6.37
C GLY A 261 -16.97 12.91 -6.35
N GLN A 262 -17.27 14.16 -6.02
CA GLN A 262 -18.62 14.69 -6.15
C GLN A 262 -18.94 14.85 -7.64
N SER A 263 -19.78 13.97 -8.17
CA SER A 263 -20.50 14.23 -9.41
C SER A 263 -21.51 15.35 -9.12
N GLY A 264 -21.26 16.54 -9.68
CA GLY A 264 -22.16 17.67 -9.57
C GLY A 264 -23.49 17.38 -10.28
N SER A 265 -24.58 17.35 -9.53
CA SER A 265 -25.92 17.58 -10.07
C SER A 265 -26.26 19.05 -9.88
N ARG A 266 -26.21 19.80 -10.98
CA ARG A 266 -26.95 21.07 -11.11
C ARG A 266 -28.43 20.75 -10.99
N THR A 267 -29.13 21.41 -10.08
CA THR A 267 -30.54 21.71 -10.23
C THR A 267 -30.75 23.13 -9.76
N ASP A 268 -31.13 23.95 -10.73
CA ASP A 268 -31.53 25.35 -10.60
C ASP A 268 -32.70 25.47 -9.62
N ALA A 269 -32.69 26.54 -8.83
CA ALA A 269 -33.86 27.05 -8.14
C ALA A 269 -33.71 28.57 -8.00
N GLU A 270 -34.17 29.29 -9.02
CA GLU A 270 -34.78 30.61 -8.85
C GLU A 270 -36.27 30.48 -9.21
N MET A 271 -37.12 30.94 -8.29
CA MET A 271 -38.60 30.97 -8.26
C MET A 271 -39.32 29.66 -7.98
#